data_AF-A0A379SH51-F1
#
_entry.id   AF-A0A379SH51-F1
#
_cell.length_a   1.000
_cell.length_b   1.000
_cell.length_c   1.000
_cell.angle_alpha   90.00
_cell.angle_beta   90.00
_cell.angle_gamma   90.00
#
_symmetry.space_group_name_H-M   'P 1'
#
loop_
_entity.id
_entity.type
_entity.pdbx_description
1 polymer ?
#
loop_
_entity_poly.entity_id
_entity_poly.type
_entity_poly.pdbx_seq_one_letter_code
_entity_poly.pdbx_strand_id
1 'polypeptide(L)' 'MDLLYRVKTLWAALRGNHYTWPAIDIFLPGNRDFHLVGSIHMGTRDMAPLPPDCLKSLNAPMR' A
#
# COMPACT_ATOMS: atom_id res chain seq x y z
N MET A 1 20.09 6.90 20.61
CA MET A 1 19.14 6.10 19.79
C MET A 1 18.99 4.75 20.45
N ASP A 2 17.82 4.53 21.02
CA ASP A 2 17.54 3.47 21.99
C ASP A 2 17.60 2.05 21.40
N LEU A 3 17.98 1.04 22.21
CA LEU A 3 18.13 -0.36 21.79
C LEU A 3 16.80 -0.93 21.29
N LEU A 4 15.70 -0.57 21.96
CA LEU A 4 14.35 -0.98 21.59
C LEU A 4 13.98 -0.50 20.19
N TYR A 5 14.40 0.72 19.82
CA TYR A 5 14.18 1.26 18.48
C TYR A 5 14.88 0.39 17.42
N ARG A 6 16.13 -0.02 17.68
CA ARG A 6 16.91 -0.88 16.77
C ARG A 6 16.29 -2.26 16.59
N VAL A 7 15.79 -2.87 17.66
CA VAL A 7 15.07 -4.15 17.61
C VAL A 7 13.78 -4.01 16.82
N LYS A 8 13.03 -2.92 17.01
CA LYS A 8 11.78 -2.64 16.29
C LYS A 8 12.03 -2.45 14.79
N THR A 9 13.09 -1.74 14.40
CA THR A 9 13.47 -1.56 13.00
C THR A 9 13.94 -2.86 12.36
N LEU A 10 14.69 -3.70 13.08
CA LEU A 10 15.10 -5.02 12.58
C LEU A 10 13.89 -5.93 12.35
N TRP A 11 12.94 -5.93 13.29
CA TRP A 11 11.71 -6.69 13.16
C TRP A 11 10.82 -6.20 12.01
N ALA A 12 10.76 -4.89 11.77
CA ALA A 12 10.06 -4.32 10.62
C ALA A 12 10.71 -4.72 9.29
N ALA A 13 12.05 -4.67 9.21
CA ALA A 13 12.79 -5.10 8.03
C ALA A 13 12.60 -6.60 7.73
N LEU A 14 12.56 -7.45 8.76
CA LEU A 14 12.37 -8.90 8.61
C LEU A 14 10.95 -9.30 8.20
N ARG A 15 9.92 -8.54 8.61
CA ARG A 15 8.53 -8.83 8.21
C ARG A 15 8.24 -8.53 6.74
N GLY A 16 9.15 -7.82 6.05
CA GLY A 16 8.87 -7.28 4.72
C GLY A 16 7.85 -6.15 4.78
N ASN A 17 7.69 -5.46 3.65
CA ASN A 17 6.75 -4.35 3.57
C ASN A 17 5.33 -4.87 3.45
N HIS A 18 4.52 -4.70 4.50
CA HIS A 18 3.13 -5.11 4.50
C HIS A 18 2.24 -3.90 4.17
N TYR A 19 1.83 -3.82 2.91
CA TYR A 19 0.89 -2.81 2.44
C TYR A 19 -0.54 -3.20 2.79
N THR A 20 -1.38 -2.23 3.17
CA THR A 20 -2.80 -2.47 3.41
C THR A 20 -3.62 -2.58 2.12
N TRP A 21 -3.00 -2.31 0.98
CA TRP A 21 -3.54 -2.45 -0.37
C TRP A 21 -2.63 -3.40 -1.18
N PRO A 22 -3.11 -3.99 -2.30
CA PRO A 22 -2.31 -4.92 -3.08
C PRO A 22 -1.12 -4.19 -3.69
N ALA A 23 0.06 -4.34 -3.08
CA ALA A 23 1.29 -3.76 -3.57
C ALA A 23 2.48 -4.68 -3.31
N ILE A 24 3.49 -4.60 -4.17
CA ILE A 24 4.74 -5.35 -4.08
C ILE A 24 5.90 -4.51 -4.59
N ASP A 25 7.04 -4.64 -3.93
CA ASP A 25 8.29 -4.03 -4.36
C ASP A 25 9.10 -5.02 -5.20
N ILE A 26 9.60 -4.57 -6.35
CA ILE A 26 10.39 -5.36 -7.28
C ILE A 26 11.74 -4.69 -7.46
N PHE A 27 12.81 -5.42 -7.16
CA PHE A 27 14.19 -4.96 -7.28
C PHE A 27 14.85 -5.59 -8.52
N LEU A 28 15.36 -4.76 -9.42
CA LEU A 28 16.00 -5.19 -10.65
C LEU A 28 17.50 -4.79 -10.66
N PRO A 29 18.35 -5.53 -11.39
CA PRO A 29 19.78 -5.23 -11.48
C PRO A 29 20.07 -3.82 -11.99
N GLY A 30 21.09 -3.16 -11.44
CA GLY A 30 21.43 -1.78 -11.80
C GLY A 30 20.54 -0.75 -11.09
N ASN A 31 20.24 -0.99 -9.81
CA ASN A 31 19.58 -0.04 -8.90
C ASN A 31 18.22 0.46 -9.43
N ARG A 32 17.41 -0.45 -9.99
CA ARG A 32 16.05 -0.14 -10.42
C ARG A 32 15.05 -0.74 -9.46
N ASP A 33 14.36 0.14 -8.76
CA ASP A 33 13.39 -0.23 -7.74
C ASP A 33 12.00 0.17 -8.23
N PHE A 34 11.08 -0.80 -8.32
CA PHE A 34 9.71 -0.59 -8.74
C PHE A 34 8.75 -0.85 -7.59
N HIS A 35 7.83 0.07 -7.37
CA HIS A 35 6.69 -0.13 -6.48
C HIS A 35 5.45 -0.43 -7.33
N LEU A 36 5.06 -1.71 -7.39
CA LEU A 36 3.90 -2.15 -8.16
C LEU A 36 2.66 -2.08 -7.27
N VAL A 37 1.64 -1.34 -7.70
CA VAL A 37 0.36 -1.20 -7.00
C VAL A 37 -0.74 -1.78 -7.88
N GLY A 38 -1.61 -2.61 -7.29
CA GLY A 38 -2.80 -3.11 -7.94
C GLY A 38 -3.78 -1.96 -8.18
N SER A 39 -4.07 -1.68 -9.45
CA SER A 39 -5.12 -0.73 -9.83
C SER A 39 -6.49 -1.37 -9.71
N ILE A 40 -7.46 -0.64 -9.17
CA ILE A 40 -8.87 -0.97 -9.38
C ILE A 40 -9.27 -0.37 -10.73
N HIS A 41 -9.45 -1.20 -11.75
CA HIS A 41 -9.98 -0.73 -13.03
C HIS A 41 -11.48 -0.42 -12.89
N MET A 42 -11.82 0.85 -12.68
CA MET A 42 -13.20 1.31 -12.67
C MET A 42 -13.62 1.65 -14.11
N GLY A 43 -14.23 0.70 -14.81
CA GLY A 43 -14.51 0.85 -16.24
C GLY A 43 -15.76 0.15 -16.79
N THR A 44 -16.52 -0.58 -15.97
CA THR A 44 -17.78 -1.21 -16.41
C THR A 44 -18.98 -0.46 -15.87
N ARG A 45 -20.09 -0.48 -16.63
CA ARG A 45 -21.34 0.22 -16.29
C ARG A 45 -21.86 -0.12 -14.88
N ASP A 46 -21.63 -1.34 -14.42
CA ASP A 46 -22.09 -1.82 -13.11
C ASP A 46 -21.15 -1.43 -11.95
N MET A 47 -19.98 -0.85 -12.25
CA MET A 47 -19.06 -0.29 -11.24
C MET A 47 -19.36 1.18 -10.91
N ALA A 48 -20.43 1.74 -11.49
CA ALA A 48 -20.94 3.07 -11.17
C ALA A 48 -22.40 3.00 -10.68
N PRO A 49 -22.76 3.69 -9.58
CA PRO A 49 -21.87 4.45 -8.69
C PRO A 49 -20.99 3.54 -7.82
N LEU A 50 -19.93 4.11 -7.24
CA LEU A 50 -19.09 3.43 -6.24
C LEU A 50 -19.95 2.89 -5.08
N PRO A 51 -19.59 1.74 -4.49
CA PRO A 51 -20.24 1.25 -3.28
C PRO A 51 -20.24 2.31 -2.17
N PRO A 52 -21.31 2.40 -1.35
CA PRO A 52 -21.45 3.43 -0.32
C PRO A 52 -20.27 3.52 0.64
N ASP A 53 -19.62 2.39 0.96
CA ASP A 53 -18.47 2.37 1.86
C ASP A 53 -17.22 3.00 1.23
N CYS A 54 -17.00 2.84 -0.07
CA CYS A 54 -15.94 3.55 -0.78
C CYS A 54 -16.19 5.06 -0.81
N LEU A 55 -17.45 5.47 -0.98
CA LEU A 55 -17.84 6.89 -0.95
C LEU A 55 -17.61 7.51 0.43
N LYS A 56 -17.83 6.77 1.52
CA LYS A 56 -17.49 7.23 2.88
C LYS A 56 -16.00 7.50 3.04
N SER A 57 -15.14 6.62 2.51
CA SER A 57 -13.68 6.82 2.56
C SER A 57 -13.20 8.02 1.74
N LEU A 58 -13.80 8.26 0.57
CA LEU A 58 -13.49 9.43 -0.29
C LEU A 58 -13.89 10.76 0.36
N ASN A 59 -15.01 10.78 1.09
CA ASN A 59 -15.51 11.97 1.78
C ASN A 59 -14.92 12.16 3.17
N ALA A 60 -14.11 11.21 3.66
CA ALA A 60 -13.42 11.35 4.93
C ALA A 60 -12.31 12.42 4.80
N PRO A 61 -12.05 13.21 5.85
CA PRO A 61 -10.90 14.12 5.84
C PRO A 61 -9.61 13.32 5.64
N MET A 62 -8.74 13.78 4.73
CA MET A 62 -7.41 13.19 4.59
C MET A 62 -6.70 13.29 5.95
N ARG A 63 -6.23 12.14 6.44
CA ARG A 63 -5.43 12.03 7.66
C ARG A 63 -3.98 12.41 7.39
#